data_AF-A0A374T008-F1
#
_entry.id   AF-A0A374T008-F1
#
_cell.length_a   1.000
_cell.length_b   1.000
_cell.length_c   1.000
_cell.angle_alpha   90.00
_cell.angle_beta   90.00
_cell.angle_gamma   90.00
#
_symmetry.space_group_name_H-M   'P 1'
#
loop_
_entity.id
_entity.type
_entity.pdbx_description
1 polymer ?
#
loop_
_entity_poly.entity_id
_entity_poly.type
_entity_poly.pdbx_seq_one_letter_code
_entity_poly.pdbx_strand_id
1 'polypeptide(L)'
;MLNQLINVDLHIHSKASAYKEPKGLVSECDSEHSHVLLSALRENDITLFSITDHNRFDDQLYEALYSKIESDHLGLSLLAGVEFDVKFEPDRDIAHVITIFDAKSADDRLRIKRAIEKNLIKDKGGYYDIPSFEALLKQIKLNTILIAHQHSGFNGSQKKRSLGRATNGLNAYKFGYIDALEYNKPVVQGILRSELSNLELPARMVIGSDCHQWSCYPKHDEAAEAKEAFCTKMRALPTFKGLLMALTSPHTRLRAGAYDMRPDYISEIKLCGATIPMSPGINVIIGENGIGKSSLLTLLAEQSPKQKWVKTLKSRTEFSCNRHPDKANLKFVSQGQLQGDYNKNGKVFDDSLFEEVSNSSFEDAVRNFSSSLKSRIAANINAATKMSAVGESALTLQPSLEGTTYSFVVSCPEDFTNVTNKWTAPNQSLSTITTKIDTEIGRGSNYYTDEEIKHLQEAKRQLEIVSSRVKDSFEEVNSEALVKGVIINSITVKTHGGCSNETDYFKCIWHPHIRAD
;
A
#
# COMPACT_ATOMS: atom_id res chain seq x y z
N MET A 1 16.18 7.04 31.66
CA MET A 1 15.84 7.20 30.23
C MET A 1 16.46 6.18 29.29
N LEU A 2 17.79 5.98 29.18
CA LEU A 2 18.38 5.06 28.16
C LEU A 2 17.87 3.60 28.16
N ASN A 3 17.43 3.10 29.31
CA ASN A 3 16.86 1.74 29.47
C ASN A 3 15.33 1.73 29.59
N GLN A 4 14.67 2.89 29.61
CA GLN A 4 13.21 2.98 29.60
C GLN A 4 12.71 2.71 28.19
N LEU A 5 11.56 2.04 28.11
CA LEU A 5 10.87 1.82 26.86
C LEU A 5 10.09 3.10 26.51
N ILE A 6 10.23 3.57 25.29
CA ILE A 6 9.47 4.69 24.74
C ILE A 6 8.62 4.21 23.57
N ASN A 7 7.43 4.80 23.40
CA ASN A 7 6.59 4.57 22.24
C ASN A 7 6.94 5.59 21.15
N VAL A 8 7.01 5.12 19.92
CA VAL A 8 7.49 5.89 18.77
C VAL A 8 6.54 5.71 17.60
N ASP A 9 6.12 6.81 16.99
CA ASP A 9 5.30 6.79 15.78
C ASP A 9 5.89 7.72 14.71
N LEU A 10 6.51 7.14 13.69
CA LEU A 10 7.24 7.88 12.66
C LEU A 10 6.41 8.11 11.40
N HIS A 11 5.12 7.78 11.42
CA HIS A 11 4.29 7.77 10.22
C HIS A 11 2.90 8.35 10.49
N ILE A 12 2.80 9.68 10.36
CA ILE A 12 1.58 10.47 10.56
C ILE A 12 1.52 11.52 9.45
N HIS A 13 0.35 11.73 8.88
CA HIS A 13 0.14 12.69 7.80
C HIS A 13 -0.48 13.99 8.29
N SER A 14 -0.23 15.05 7.54
CA SER A 14 -0.84 16.36 7.71
C SER A 14 -1.60 16.77 6.44
N LYS A 15 -2.17 17.98 6.49
CA LYS A 15 -2.82 18.64 5.37
C LYS A 15 -1.90 18.81 4.15
N ALA A 16 -0.58 18.80 4.33
CA ALA A 16 0.35 18.87 3.21
C ALA A 16 0.25 17.65 2.28
N SER A 17 -0.23 16.49 2.77
CA SER A 17 -0.52 15.30 1.94
C SER A 17 -1.79 15.43 1.09
N ALA A 18 -2.61 16.49 1.25
CA ALA A 18 -3.95 16.59 0.64
C ALA A 18 -3.99 16.40 -0.89
N TYR A 19 -2.91 16.69 -1.61
CA TYR A 19 -2.86 16.51 -3.06
C TYR A 19 -2.88 15.03 -3.49
N LYS A 20 -2.47 14.10 -2.61
CA LYS A 20 -2.58 12.64 -2.83
C LYS A 20 -3.80 12.04 -2.18
N GLU A 21 -4.40 12.71 -1.21
CA GLU A 21 -5.49 12.14 -0.45
C GLU A 21 -6.89 12.39 -1.04
N PRO A 22 -7.89 11.59 -0.66
CA PRO A 22 -9.28 11.94 -0.85
C PRO A 22 -9.59 13.32 -0.28
N LYS A 23 -10.43 14.08 -0.99
CA LYS A 23 -10.79 15.45 -0.58
C LYS A 23 -11.41 15.44 0.82
N GLY A 24 -10.84 16.22 1.72
CA GLY A 24 -11.31 16.38 3.09
C GLY A 24 -10.63 15.47 4.12
N LEU A 25 -9.94 14.41 3.69
CA LEU A 25 -9.38 13.41 4.62
C LEU A 25 -8.41 14.03 5.64
N VAL A 26 -7.45 14.83 5.16
CA VAL A 26 -6.42 15.48 6.01
C VAL A 26 -6.74 16.96 6.32
N SER A 27 -8.00 17.38 6.18
CA SER A 27 -8.34 18.81 6.16
C SER A 27 -8.13 19.53 7.51
N GLU A 28 -8.29 18.81 8.61
CA GLU A 28 -8.09 19.27 10.00
C GLU A 28 -6.73 18.80 10.57
N CYS A 29 -5.78 18.45 9.72
CA CYS A 29 -4.45 18.01 10.12
C CYS A 29 -3.42 19.13 9.87
N ASP A 30 -3.62 20.30 10.49
CA ASP A 30 -2.78 21.50 10.31
C ASP A 30 -2.42 22.20 11.64
N SER A 31 -1.69 23.31 11.57
CA SER A 31 -1.16 24.00 12.77
C SER A 31 -2.24 24.41 13.77
N GLU A 32 -3.42 24.79 13.31
CA GLU A 32 -4.56 25.19 14.15
C GLU A 32 -5.09 24.02 15.00
N HIS A 33 -5.04 22.81 14.42
CA HIS A 33 -5.50 21.57 15.06
C HIS A 33 -4.37 20.79 15.74
N SER A 34 -3.16 21.37 15.85
CA SER A 34 -2.00 20.74 16.52
C SER A 34 -2.32 20.21 17.92
N HIS A 35 -3.21 20.88 18.66
CA HIS A 35 -3.64 20.48 20.00
C HIS A 35 -4.33 19.10 20.02
N VAL A 36 -5.09 18.77 18.98
CA VAL A 36 -5.79 17.48 18.85
C VAL A 36 -4.78 16.36 18.77
N LEU A 37 -3.81 16.47 17.86
CA LEU A 37 -2.75 15.47 17.70
C LEU A 37 -1.89 15.36 18.96
N LEU A 38 -1.43 16.49 19.51
CA LEU A 38 -0.54 16.47 20.67
C LEU A 38 -1.22 15.85 21.91
N SER A 39 -2.53 16.08 22.11
CA SER A 39 -3.30 15.40 23.17
C SER A 39 -3.37 13.90 22.91
N ALA A 40 -3.74 13.49 21.70
CA ALA A 40 -3.87 12.08 21.34
C ALA A 40 -2.53 11.32 21.46
N LEU A 41 -1.41 11.93 21.06
CA LEU A 41 -0.07 11.36 21.24
C LEU A 41 0.27 11.14 22.72
N ARG A 42 -0.09 12.11 23.58
CA ARG A 42 0.10 12.03 25.03
C ARG A 42 -0.76 10.94 25.66
N GLU A 43 -2.02 10.83 25.26
CA GLU A 43 -2.96 9.80 25.72
C GLU A 43 -2.49 8.38 25.34
N ASN A 44 -1.70 8.26 24.27
CA ASN A 44 -1.12 7.00 23.80
C ASN A 44 0.35 6.79 24.23
N ASP A 45 0.85 7.59 25.19
CA ASP A 45 2.22 7.54 25.73
C ASP A 45 3.32 7.65 24.65
N ILE A 46 3.03 8.28 23.50
CA ILE A 46 4.04 8.52 22.47
C ILE A 46 5.08 9.49 23.02
N THR A 47 6.35 9.17 22.82
CA THR A 47 7.48 10.01 23.27
C THR A 47 8.23 10.61 22.09
N LEU A 48 8.29 9.90 20.97
CA LEU A 48 8.98 10.33 19.75
C LEU A 48 8.04 10.17 18.56
N PHE A 49 7.87 11.21 17.77
CA PHE A 49 7.04 11.13 16.57
C PHE A 49 7.58 11.94 15.39
N SER A 50 7.00 11.74 14.21
CA SER A 50 7.30 12.46 12.98
C SER A 50 6.02 12.67 12.17
N ILE A 51 5.92 13.82 11.49
CA ILE A 51 4.91 14.05 10.44
C ILE A 51 5.57 13.79 9.09
N THR A 52 5.10 12.80 8.34
CA THR A 52 5.77 12.31 7.12
C THR A 52 4.84 12.39 5.93
N ASP A 53 4.59 13.62 5.47
CA ASP A 53 3.70 13.84 4.34
C ASP A 53 4.26 13.27 3.03
N HIS A 54 3.34 12.85 2.15
CA HIS A 54 3.68 12.32 0.83
C HIS A 54 4.43 13.37 0.00
N ASN A 55 5.73 13.19 -0.25
CA ASN A 55 6.60 14.09 -1.04
C ASN A 55 6.44 15.59 -0.73
N ARG A 56 6.10 15.93 0.51
CA ARG A 56 5.89 17.30 0.98
C ARG A 56 6.54 17.45 2.35
N PHE A 57 6.92 18.69 2.65
CA PHE A 57 7.44 19.05 3.96
C PHE A 57 6.94 20.44 4.32
N ASP A 58 6.13 20.51 5.38
CA ASP A 58 5.58 21.77 5.89
C ASP A 58 6.42 22.27 7.06
N ASP A 59 7.42 23.10 6.76
CA ASP A 59 8.29 23.70 7.77
C ASP A 59 7.52 24.54 8.80
N GLN A 60 6.45 25.22 8.39
CA GLN A 60 5.64 26.06 9.28
C GLN A 60 4.88 25.22 10.31
N LEU A 61 4.29 24.10 9.88
CA LEU A 61 3.68 23.14 10.80
C LEU A 61 4.69 22.61 11.81
N TYR A 62 5.90 22.27 11.36
CA TYR A 62 6.96 21.81 12.25
C TYR A 62 7.34 22.89 13.28
N GLU A 63 7.51 24.15 12.89
CA GLU A 63 7.78 25.25 13.83
C GLU A 63 6.65 25.42 14.86
N ALA A 64 5.39 25.34 14.42
CA ALA A 64 4.23 25.43 15.30
C ALA A 64 4.22 24.29 16.33
N LEU A 65 4.49 23.06 15.88
CA LEU A 65 4.56 21.89 16.77
C LEU A 65 5.73 21.98 17.75
N TYR A 66 6.94 22.35 17.30
CA TYR A 66 8.09 22.54 18.20
C TYR A 66 7.80 23.59 19.27
N SER A 67 7.27 24.74 18.86
CA SER A 67 6.93 25.84 19.77
C SER A 67 5.93 25.39 20.83
N LYS A 68 4.90 24.64 20.44
CA LYS A 68 3.86 24.16 21.35
C LYS A 68 4.34 23.06 22.29
N ILE A 69 5.16 22.14 21.80
CA ILE A 69 5.78 21.09 22.63
C ILE A 69 6.65 21.71 23.72
N GLU A 70 7.43 22.75 23.36
CA GLU A 70 8.29 23.45 24.29
C GLU A 70 7.50 24.29 25.30
N SER A 71 6.54 25.11 24.83
CA SER A 71 5.73 25.98 25.68
C SER A 71 4.90 25.22 26.71
N ASP A 72 4.33 24.09 26.29
CA ASP A 72 3.41 23.31 27.11
C ASP A 72 4.13 22.19 27.88
N HIS A 73 5.47 22.10 27.73
CA HIS A 73 6.34 21.10 28.37
C HIS A 73 5.85 19.67 28.19
N LEU A 74 5.42 19.31 26.98
CA LEU A 74 4.69 18.05 26.71
C LEU A 74 5.56 16.79 26.81
N GLY A 75 6.89 16.91 26.95
CA GLY A 75 7.79 15.76 26.99
C GLY A 75 7.77 14.91 25.70
N LEU A 76 7.26 15.47 24.61
CA LEU A 76 7.26 14.89 23.27
C LEU A 76 8.54 15.30 22.55
N SER A 77 9.01 14.46 21.65
CA SER A 77 10.11 14.76 20.74
C SER A 77 9.65 14.60 19.30
N LEU A 78 9.91 15.60 18.48
CA LEU A 78 9.54 15.65 17.07
C LEU A 78 10.80 15.52 16.20
N LEU A 79 10.78 14.62 15.22
CA LEU A 79 11.81 14.52 14.18
C LEU A 79 11.22 14.96 12.84
N ALA A 80 12.04 15.66 12.05
CA ALA A 80 11.67 16.01 10.68
C ALA A 80 11.66 14.76 9.79
N GLY A 81 10.58 14.54 9.07
CA GLY A 81 10.46 13.43 8.15
C GLY A 81 9.57 13.73 6.95
N VAL A 82 9.72 12.91 5.91
CA VAL A 82 8.93 12.94 4.67
C VAL A 82 8.75 11.51 4.20
N GLU A 83 7.57 11.17 3.68
CA GLU A 83 7.35 9.88 3.02
C GLU A 83 7.50 10.09 1.50
N PHE A 84 8.55 9.51 0.93
CA PHE A 84 8.83 9.65 -0.50
C PHE A 84 8.28 8.47 -1.30
N ASP A 85 7.68 8.79 -2.44
CA ASP A 85 7.36 7.84 -3.50
C ASP A 85 8.60 7.62 -4.36
N VAL A 86 9.24 6.46 -4.21
CA VAL A 86 10.51 6.15 -4.89
C VAL A 86 10.35 5.01 -5.89
N LYS A 87 10.74 5.27 -7.14
CA LYS A 87 10.82 4.29 -8.22
C LYS A 87 12.23 3.73 -8.30
N PHE A 88 12.41 2.53 -7.75
CA PHE A 88 13.71 1.85 -7.72
C PHE A 88 14.11 1.26 -9.07
N GLU A 89 13.16 0.66 -9.78
CA GLU A 89 13.37 0.05 -11.09
C GLU A 89 12.30 0.55 -12.08
N PRO A 90 12.63 0.89 -13.34
CA PRO A 90 11.69 1.46 -14.31
C PRO A 90 10.42 0.61 -14.53
N ASP A 91 10.57 -0.71 -14.54
CA ASP A 91 9.49 -1.65 -14.88
C ASP A 91 8.74 -2.19 -13.64
N ARG A 92 9.08 -1.72 -12.43
CA ARG A 92 8.46 -2.17 -11.18
C ARG A 92 7.56 -1.13 -10.55
N ASP A 93 6.80 -1.51 -9.53
CA ASP A 93 6.01 -0.56 -8.76
C ASP A 93 6.93 0.45 -8.03
N ILE A 94 6.38 1.53 -7.51
CA ILE A 94 7.12 2.38 -6.58
C ILE A 94 7.03 1.81 -5.16
N ALA A 95 7.96 2.19 -4.30
CA ALA A 95 7.87 1.96 -2.87
C ALA A 95 7.73 3.28 -2.14
N HIS A 96 7.01 3.25 -1.02
CA HIS A 96 7.00 4.35 -0.08
C HIS A 96 8.19 4.22 0.87
N VAL A 97 8.93 5.32 1.05
CA VAL A 97 10.14 5.39 1.86
C VAL A 97 10.03 6.57 2.81
N ILE A 98 9.73 6.27 4.07
CA ILE A 98 9.82 7.24 5.16
C ILE A 98 11.29 7.61 5.35
N THR A 99 11.59 8.89 5.19
CA THR A 99 12.91 9.45 5.35
C THR A 99 12.92 10.39 6.54
N ILE A 100 13.61 10.00 7.60
CA ILE A 100 13.78 10.82 8.81
C ILE A 100 15.11 11.57 8.72
N PHE A 101 15.11 12.87 8.98
CA PHE A 101 16.28 13.74 8.87
C PHE A 101 16.84 14.14 10.25
N ASP A 102 18.17 14.21 10.38
CA ASP A 102 18.87 14.79 11.54
C ASP A 102 18.81 16.34 11.53
N ALA A 103 17.59 16.88 11.42
CA ALA A 103 17.34 18.32 11.42
C ALA A 103 17.30 18.85 12.85
N LYS A 104 18.24 19.75 13.18
CA LYS A 104 18.43 20.32 14.52
C LYS A 104 17.97 21.77 14.62
N SER A 105 17.79 22.45 13.48
CA SER A 105 17.47 23.87 13.41
C SER A 105 16.35 24.17 12.41
N ALA A 106 15.77 25.37 12.51
CA ALA A 106 14.83 25.89 11.52
C ALA A 106 15.46 26.00 10.11
N ASP A 107 16.76 26.31 10.01
CA ASP A 107 17.47 26.32 8.73
C ASP A 107 17.53 24.92 8.11
N ASP A 108 17.77 23.88 8.91
CA ASP A 108 17.78 22.50 8.43
C ASP A 108 16.42 22.12 7.83
N ARG A 109 15.32 22.51 8.50
CA ARG A 109 13.95 22.29 8.03
C ARG A 109 13.64 23.07 6.76
N LEU A 110 14.09 24.33 6.69
CA LEU A 110 13.96 25.16 5.49
C LEU A 110 14.75 24.59 4.31
N ARG A 111 15.90 23.97 4.56
CA ARG A 111 16.68 23.25 3.53
C ARG A 111 15.92 22.04 2.98
N ILE A 112 15.24 21.27 3.83
CA ILE A 112 14.36 20.16 3.41
C ILE A 112 13.25 20.71 2.49
N LYS A 113 12.50 21.71 2.95
CA LYS A 113 11.41 22.34 2.18
C LYS A 113 11.89 22.81 0.81
N ARG A 114 12.95 23.65 0.77
CA ARG A 114 13.47 24.24 -0.47
C ARG A 114 13.94 23.19 -1.47
N ALA A 115 14.54 22.09 -1.00
CA ALA A 115 14.98 21.02 -1.87
C ALA A 115 13.80 20.29 -2.51
N ILE A 116 12.73 20.04 -1.74
CA ILE A 116 11.51 19.40 -2.23
C ILE A 116 10.76 20.34 -3.18
N GLU A 117 10.61 21.62 -2.84
CA GLU A 117 9.94 22.61 -3.71
C GLU A 117 10.63 22.78 -5.07
N LYS A 118 11.96 22.72 -5.10
CA LYS A 118 12.73 22.75 -6.36
C LYS A 118 12.47 21.53 -7.24
N ASN A 119 12.15 20.38 -6.63
CA ASN A 119 11.92 19.11 -7.31
C ASN A 119 10.48 18.61 -7.04
N LEU A 120 9.51 19.52 -7.05
CA LEU A 120 8.16 19.25 -6.56
C LEU A 120 7.39 18.30 -7.49
N ILE A 121 6.94 17.17 -6.95
CA ILE A 121 6.00 16.27 -7.64
C ILE A 121 4.59 16.86 -7.59
N LYS A 122 4.04 17.29 -8.72
CA LYS A 122 2.68 17.85 -8.82
C LYS A 122 1.60 16.80 -9.09
N ASP A 123 1.95 15.72 -9.77
CA ASP A 123 1.01 14.65 -10.12
C ASP A 123 0.75 13.71 -8.95
N LYS A 124 -0.49 13.22 -8.83
CA LYS A 124 -0.90 12.30 -7.76
C LYS A 124 -0.19 10.94 -7.83
N GLY A 125 0.14 10.47 -9.05
CA GLY A 125 0.91 9.25 -9.30
C GLY A 125 2.41 9.48 -9.47
N GLY A 126 2.89 10.71 -9.33
CA GLY A 126 4.31 11.04 -9.51
C GLY A 126 5.20 10.47 -8.41
N TYR A 127 6.48 10.32 -8.76
CA TYR A 127 7.52 9.66 -7.97
C TYR A 127 8.90 10.27 -8.26
N TYR A 128 9.87 9.99 -7.39
CA TYR A 128 11.30 10.20 -7.65
C TYR A 128 11.91 8.90 -8.14
N ASP A 129 12.64 8.93 -9.25
CA ASP A 129 13.56 7.82 -9.58
C ASP A 129 14.80 7.87 -8.67
N ILE A 130 15.60 6.79 -8.67
CA ILE A 130 16.79 6.70 -7.81
C ILE A 130 17.77 7.87 -8.00
N PRO A 131 18.15 8.26 -9.24
CA PRO A 131 19.03 9.40 -9.44
C PRO A 131 18.46 10.71 -8.87
N SER A 132 17.16 10.97 -9.08
CA SER A 132 16.51 12.18 -8.57
C SER A 132 16.37 12.17 -7.06
N PHE A 133 16.04 11.02 -6.47
CA PHE A 133 15.95 10.83 -5.02
C PHE A 133 17.31 11.05 -4.35
N GLU A 134 18.37 10.47 -4.89
CA GLU A 134 19.73 10.70 -4.38
C GLU A 134 20.18 12.15 -4.54
N ALA A 135 19.88 12.79 -5.69
CA ALA A 135 20.20 14.19 -5.92
C ALA A 135 19.46 15.10 -4.92
N LEU A 136 18.20 14.79 -4.62
CA LEU A 136 17.40 15.47 -3.60
C LEU A 136 18.06 15.35 -2.22
N LEU A 137 18.40 14.13 -1.77
CA LEU A 137 19.06 13.92 -0.47
C LEU A 137 20.41 14.64 -0.39
N LYS A 138 21.21 14.61 -1.48
CA LYS A 138 22.49 15.33 -1.59
C LYS A 138 22.29 16.85 -1.49
N GLN A 139 21.20 17.39 -2.06
CA GLN A 139 20.85 18.81 -1.96
C GLN A 139 20.45 19.21 -0.54
N ILE A 140 19.68 18.37 0.16
CA ILE A 140 19.26 18.61 1.55
C ILE A 140 20.48 18.61 2.49
N LYS A 141 21.42 17.68 2.26
CA LYS A 141 22.71 17.60 2.97
C LYS A 141 22.53 17.44 4.49
N LEU A 142 21.65 16.52 4.87
CA LEU A 142 21.45 16.08 6.25
C LEU A 142 21.64 14.57 6.32
N ASN A 143 22.03 14.06 7.50
CA ASN A 143 21.99 12.62 7.73
C ASN A 143 20.54 12.17 7.75
N THR A 144 20.27 11.01 7.16
CA THR A 144 18.92 10.46 7.03
C THR A 144 18.87 9.00 7.46
N ILE A 145 17.69 8.57 7.91
CA ILE A 145 17.33 7.16 8.08
C ILE A 145 16.22 6.87 7.06
N LEU A 146 16.44 5.86 6.22
CA LEU A 146 15.52 5.40 5.19
C LEU A 146 14.75 4.18 5.68
N ILE A 147 13.44 4.32 5.84
CA ILE A 147 12.53 3.29 6.33
C ILE A 147 11.54 2.97 5.22
N ALA A 148 11.67 1.81 4.58
CA ALA A 148 10.79 1.44 3.47
C ALA A 148 9.58 0.65 3.94
N HIS A 149 8.40 0.91 3.36
CA HIS A 149 7.22 0.10 3.62
C HIS A 149 7.46 -1.33 3.14
N GLN A 150 7.05 -2.31 3.95
CA GLN A 150 7.11 -3.72 3.62
C GLN A 150 5.92 -4.46 4.24
N HIS A 151 4.84 -4.55 3.47
CA HIS A 151 3.55 -5.12 3.93
C HIS A 151 3.41 -6.63 3.63
N SER A 152 4.52 -7.29 3.32
CA SER A 152 4.63 -8.73 3.05
C SER A 152 6.04 -9.22 3.41
N GLY A 153 6.28 -10.54 3.44
CA GLY A 153 7.65 -11.07 3.43
C GLY A 153 8.41 -10.69 2.15
N PHE A 154 9.71 -10.92 2.10
CA PHE A 154 10.53 -10.80 0.89
C PHE A 154 10.24 -11.93 -0.12
N ASN A 155 9.75 -13.07 0.37
CA ASN A 155 9.34 -14.17 -0.49
C ASN A 155 7.84 -14.07 -0.84
N GLY A 156 7.48 -14.53 -2.04
CA GLY A 156 6.10 -14.62 -2.49
C GLY A 156 5.52 -13.31 -3.03
N SER A 157 4.18 -13.25 -3.12
CA SER A 157 3.45 -12.14 -3.74
C SER A 157 3.60 -10.85 -2.92
N GLN A 158 4.27 -9.87 -3.53
CA GLN A 158 4.54 -8.58 -2.90
C GLN A 158 3.34 -7.64 -2.99
N LYS A 159 3.07 -6.91 -1.89
CA LYS A 159 2.02 -5.89 -1.83
C LYS A 159 2.44 -4.60 -2.54
N LYS A 160 1.45 -3.81 -2.99
CA LYS A 160 1.69 -2.48 -3.59
C LYS A 160 2.46 -1.59 -2.62
N ARG A 161 3.26 -0.68 -3.16
CA ARG A 161 4.06 0.30 -2.40
C ARG A 161 5.09 -0.31 -1.44
N SER A 162 5.26 -1.63 -1.43
CA SER A 162 6.27 -2.31 -0.62
C SER A 162 7.60 -2.40 -1.36
N LEU A 163 8.71 -2.33 -0.60
CA LEU A 163 10.07 -2.40 -1.14
C LEU A 163 10.30 -3.65 -2.01
N GLY A 164 9.82 -4.81 -1.57
CA GLY A 164 9.96 -6.06 -2.32
C GLY A 164 9.23 -6.07 -3.67
N ARG A 165 8.19 -5.22 -3.85
CA ARG A 165 7.52 -5.05 -5.14
C ARG A 165 8.23 -4.05 -6.04
N ALA A 166 8.87 -3.04 -5.44
CA ALA A 166 9.56 -1.99 -6.16
C ALA A 166 10.96 -2.39 -6.66
N THR A 167 11.62 -3.34 -5.99
CA THR A 167 12.95 -3.84 -6.36
C THR A 167 13.23 -5.20 -5.71
N ASN A 168 14.45 -5.72 -5.84
CA ASN A 168 14.95 -6.77 -4.96
C ASN A 168 15.14 -6.21 -3.53
N GLY A 169 14.02 -6.10 -2.80
CA GLY A 169 13.99 -5.45 -1.50
C GLY A 169 14.91 -6.08 -0.46
N LEU A 170 15.13 -7.40 -0.54
CA LEU A 170 16.06 -8.09 0.35
C LEU A 170 17.49 -7.61 0.13
N ASN A 171 17.91 -7.43 -1.13
CA ASN A 171 19.24 -6.89 -1.44
C ASN A 171 19.35 -5.42 -1.02
N ALA A 172 18.34 -4.60 -1.31
CA ALA A 172 18.32 -3.20 -0.88
C ALA A 172 18.48 -3.06 0.64
N TYR A 173 17.81 -3.92 1.41
CA TYR A 173 17.94 -4.01 2.86
C TYR A 173 19.32 -4.54 3.30
N LYS A 174 19.77 -5.66 2.72
CA LYS A 174 21.04 -6.33 3.06
C LYS A 174 22.26 -5.44 2.82
N PHE A 175 22.28 -4.70 1.72
CA PHE A 175 23.39 -3.80 1.37
C PHE A 175 23.29 -2.42 2.05
N GLY A 176 22.25 -2.18 2.85
CA GLY A 176 22.08 -0.93 3.60
C GLY A 176 21.67 0.26 2.74
N TYR A 177 21.03 0.02 1.57
CA TYR A 177 20.36 1.09 0.84
C TYR A 177 19.10 1.55 1.59
N ILE A 178 18.45 0.63 2.30
CA ILE A 178 17.36 0.89 3.23
C ILE A 178 17.82 0.51 4.65
N ASP A 179 17.61 1.41 5.61
CA ASP A 179 18.07 1.24 7.00
C ASP A 179 17.14 0.37 7.83
N ALA A 180 15.82 0.48 7.59
CA ALA A 180 14.79 -0.26 8.31
C ALA A 180 13.55 -0.52 7.45
N LEU A 181 12.67 -1.41 7.92
CA LEU A 181 11.40 -1.73 7.27
C LEU A 181 10.24 -1.29 8.15
N GLU A 182 9.23 -0.68 7.55
CA GLU A 182 7.94 -0.48 8.19
C GLU A 182 6.99 -1.62 7.85
N TYR A 183 6.42 -2.27 8.87
CA TYR A 183 5.35 -3.26 8.71
C TYR A 183 4.03 -2.71 9.25
N ASN A 184 2.91 -3.24 8.76
CA ASN A 184 1.58 -2.77 9.15
C ASN A 184 0.78 -3.77 10.00
N LYS A 185 1.25 -5.02 10.12
CA LYS A 185 0.56 -6.10 10.85
C LYS A 185 1.55 -6.98 11.63
N PRO A 186 1.21 -7.43 12.85
CA PRO A 186 2.07 -8.34 13.63
C PRO A 186 2.46 -9.62 12.87
N VAL A 187 1.55 -10.17 12.05
CA VAL A 187 1.82 -11.35 11.22
C VAL A 187 2.96 -11.08 10.22
N VAL A 188 2.97 -9.90 9.58
CA VAL A 188 4.03 -9.50 8.65
C VAL A 188 5.36 -9.34 9.37
N GLN A 189 5.36 -8.76 10.58
CA GLN A 189 6.54 -8.70 11.43
C GLN A 189 7.13 -10.08 11.71
N GLY A 190 6.28 -11.06 12.05
CA GLY A 190 6.69 -12.44 12.31
C GLY A 190 7.35 -13.09 11.10
N ILE A 191 6.76 -12.92 9.92
CA ILE A 191 7.31 -13.41 8.65
C ILE A 191 8.68 -12.78 8.37
N LEU A 192 8.78 -11.45 8.41
CA LEU A 192 10.02 -10.73 8.16
C LEU A 192 11.11 -11.11 9.16
N ARG A 193 10.77 -11.27 10.45
CA ARG A 193 11.73 -11.76 11.46
C ARG A 193 12.26 -13.15 11.12
N SER A 194 11.39 -14.06 10.70
CA SER A 194 11.81 -15.42 10.32
C SER A 194 12.74 -15.39 9.12
N GLU A 195 12.40 -14.65 8.06
CA GLU A 195 13.20 -14.57 6.85
C GLU A 195 14.56 -13.91 7.09
N LEU A 196 14.59 -12.78 7.81
CA LEU A 196 15.81 -12.08 8.15
C LEU A 196 16.70 -12.93 9.08
N SER A 197 16.11 -13.63 10.05
CA SER A 197 16.85 -14.54 10.94
C SER A 197 17.51 -15.69 10.18
N ASN A 198 16.82 -16.27 9.18
CA ASN A 198 17.39 -17.33 8.34
C ASN A 198 18.60 -16.87 7.52
N LEU A 199 18.73 -15.57 7.30
CA LEU A 199 19.81 -14.94 6.55
C LEU A 199 20.85 -14.25 7.44
N GLU A 200 20.73 -14.44 8.76
CA GLU A 200 21.56 -13.77 9.78
C GLU A 200 21.54 -12.23 9.67
N LEU A 201 20.44 -11.68 9.16
CA LEU A 201 20.22 -10.25 9.04
C LEU A 201 19.49 -9.69 10.26
N PRO A 202 19.87 -8.50 10.75
CA PRO A 202 19.22 -7.87 11.89
C PRO A 202 17.77 -7.53 11.54
N ALA A 203 16.87 -7.62 12.51
CA ALA A 203 15.45 -7.31 12.36
C ALA A 203 15.14 -5.82 12.64
N ARG A 204 15.63 -4.91 11.78
CA ARG A 204 15.46 -3.46 11.90
C ARG A 204 14.08 -3.05 11.39
N MET A 205 13.08 -3.15 12.26
CA MET A 205 11.69 -2.93 11.87
C MET A 205 10.98 -1.97 12.80
N VAL A 206 10.13 -1.13 12.21
CA VAL A 206 9.26 -0.19 12.90
C VAL A 206 7.81 -0.37 12.41
N ILE A 207 6.89 0.22 13.14
CA ILE A 207 5.47 0.37 12.79
C ILE A 207 5.04 1.78 13.18
N GLY A 208 4.24 2.41 12.32
CA GLY A 208 3.58 3.67 12.57
C GLY A 208 2.06 3.58 12.36
N SER A 209 1.37 4.64 12.79
CA SER A 209 -0.09 4.70 12.75
C SER A 209 -0.62 4.88 11.33
N ASP A 210 0.16 5.47 10.43
CA ASP A 210 -0.29 5.87 9.09
C ASP A 210 -1.57 6.74 9.19
N CYS A 211 -1.58 7.61 10.21
CA CYS A 211 -2.75 8.40 10.60
C CYS A 211 -2.97 9.58 9.66
N HIS A 212 -4.15 9.65 9.06
CA HIS A 212 -4.56 10.71 8.14
C HIS A 212 -5.59 11.67 8.75
N GLN A 213 -6.25 11.28 9.85
CA GLN A 213 -7.17 12.13 10.62
C GLN A 213 -6.79 12.18 12.10
N TRP A 214 -6.27 13.32 12.56
CA TRP A 214 -5.76 13.45 13.93
C TRP A 214 -6.82 13.25 15.01
N SER A 215 -8.09 13.55 14.72
CA SER A 215 -9.21 13.38 15.65
C SER A 215 -9.48 11.91 16.03
N CYS A 216 -9.04 10.96 15.21
CA CYS A 216 -9.22 9.53 15.45
C CYS A 216 -7.91 8.77 15.66
N TYR A 217 -6.79 9.48 15.89
CA TYR A 217 -5.51 8.85 16.20
C TYR A 217 -5.67 7.80 17.33
N PRO A 218 -5.09 6.58 17.19
CA PRO A 218 -4.08 6.16 16.21
C PRO A 218 -4.64 5.44 14.96
N LYS A 219 -5.94 5.60 14.66
CA LYS A 219 -6.52 5.06 13.43
C LYS A 219 -6.02 5.83 12.20
N HIS A 220 -6.12 5.21 11.03
CA HIS A 220 -5.89 5.90 9.77
C HIS A 220 -6.92 7.02 9.56
N ASP A 221 -8.20 6.69 9.70
CA ASP A 221 -9.35 7.60 9.58
C ASP A 221 -10.54 7.08 10.43
N GLU A 222 -11.64 7.84 10.49
CA GLU A 222 -12.83 7.48 11.27
C GLU A 222 -13.43 6.12 10.89
N ALA A 223 -13.36 5.73 9.61
CA ALA A 223 -13.88 4.46 9.09
C ALA A 223 -12.90 3.30 9.31
N ALA A 224 -11.64 3.57 9.62
CA ALA A 224 -10.64 2.55 9.84
C ALA A 224 -10.84 1.82 11.19
N GLU A 225 -10.56 0.52 11.17
CA GLU A 225 -10.48 -0.29 12.39
C GLU A 225 -9.24 0.09 13.21
N ALA A 226 -9.34 -0.06 14.54
CA ALA A 226 -8.20 0.13 15.42
C ALA A 226 -7.15 -0.96 15.16
N LYS A 227 -5.89 -0.55 14.95
CA LYS A 227 -4.77 -1.48 14.76
C LYS A 227 -4.38 -2.11 16.11
N GLU A 228 -4.12 -3.42 16.10
CA GLU A 228 -3.59 -4.16 17.27
C GLU A 228 -2.22 -3.62 17.72
N ALA A 229 -1.41 -3.15 16.77
CA ALA A 229 -0.16 -2.44 17.01
C ALA A 229 -0.07 -1.25 16.04
N PHE A 230 0.24 -0.06 16.55
CA PHE A 230 0.33 1.18 15.77
C PHE A 230 1.60 1.99 16.05
N CYS A 231 2.36 1.64 17.10
CA CYS A 231 3.59 2.34 17.45
C CYS A 231 4.73 1.37 17.78
N THR A 232 5.95 1.84 17.56
CA THR A 232 7.18 1.09 17.85
C THR A 232 7.60 1.32 19.28
N LYS A 233 7.86 0.23 20.02
CA LYS A 233 8.46 0.29 21.35
C LYS A 233 9.98 0.17 21.26
N MET A 234 10.72 1.16 21.75
CA MET A 234 12.18 1.14 21.71
C MET A 234 12.86 1.60 23.01
N ARG A 235 14.07 1.10 23.27
CA ARG A 235 14.94 1.54 24.39
C ARG A 235 16.03 2.47 23.89
N ALA A 236 15.71 3.75 23.82
CA ALA A 236 16.64 4.79 23.40
C ALA A 236 16.20 6.17 23.91
N LEU A 237 17.07 7.16 23.78
CA LEU A 237 16.66 8.55 23.94
C LEU A 237 15.76 8.93 22.74
N PRO A 238 14.73 9.77 22.94
CA PRO A 238 13.81 10.17 21.87
C PRO A 238 14.46 11.24 20.96
N THR A 239 15.51 10.84 20.24
CA THR A 239 16.28 11.71 19.34
C THR A 239 16.65 10.95 18.07
N PHE A 240 17.05 11.66 17.01
CA PHE A 240 17.55 11.04 15.77
C PHE A 240 18.65 10.01 16.05
N LYS A 241 19.65 10.36 16.88
CA LYS A 241 20.72 9.44 17.27
C LYS A 241 20.21 8.25 18.07
N GLY A 242 19.23 8.46 18.93
CA GLY A 242 18.61 7.37 19.69
C GLY A 242 17.90 6.37 18.78
N LEU A 243 17.15 6.87 17.80
CA LEU A 243 16.52 6.05 16.75
C LEU A 243 17.58 5.29 15.94
N LEU A 244 18.62 5.96 15.44
CA LEU A 244 19.73 5.33 14.73
C LEU A 244 20.38 4.21 15.57
N MET A 245 20.64 4.46 16.85
CA MET A 245 21.19 3.43 17.76
C MET A 245 20.23 2.25 17.97
N ALA A 246 18.93 2.51 18.04
CA ALA A 246 17.92 1.47 18.17
C ALA A 246 17.88 0.55 16.94
N LEU A 247 17.87 1.15 15.74
CA LEU A 247 17.92 0.44 14.47
C LEU A 247 19.26 -0.29 14.24
N THR A 248 20.37 0.25 14.74
CA THR A 248 21.68 -0.42 14.66
C THR A 248 21.80 -1.60 15.63
N SER A 249 21.04 -1.59 16.74
CA SER A 249 21.06 -2.65 17.77
C SER A 249 19.65 -3.20 18.07
N PRO A 250 18.94 -3.73 17.07
CA PRO A 250 17.51 -4.01 17.20
C PRO A 250 17.21 -5.12 18.22
N HIS A 251 18.11 -6.09 18.39
CA HIS A 251 17.92 -7.19 19.35
C HIS A 251 17.82 -6.74 20.81
N THR A 252 18.46 -5.62 21.16
CA THR A 252 18.47 -5.10 22.53
C THR A 252 17.59 -3.86 22.69
N ARG A 253 17.34 -3.13 21.59
CA ARG A 253 16.64 -1.83 21.62
C ARG A 253 15.28 -1.81 20.94
N LEU A 254 14.99 -2.66 19.97
CA LEU A 254 13.67 -2.82 19.35
C LEU A 254 13.04 -4.12 19.86
N ARG A 255 12.46 -4.05 21.06
CA ARG A 255 11.75 -5.21 21.65
C ARG A 255 10.31 -4.84 21.95
N ALA A 256 9.42 -5.75 21.58
CA ALA A 256 8.03 -5.72 22.00
C ALA A 256 7.96 -5.92 23.52
N GLY A 257 7.74 -4.83 24.25
CA GLY A 257 7.37 -4.82 25.66
C GLY A 257 8.36 -5.47 26.65
N ALA A 258 8.07 -5.31 27.94
CA ALA A 258 8.34 -6.40 28.85
C ALA A 258 7.44 -7.58 28.44
N TYR A 259 7.87 -8.82 28.63
CA TYR A 259 6.91 -9.92 28.56
C TYR A 259 5.85 -9.64 29.63
N ASP A 260 4.59 -9.54 29.24
CA ASP A 260 3.48 -9.59 30.18
C ASP A 260 3.48 -11.00 30.76
N MET A 261 4.17 -11.13 31.89
CA MET A 261 4.24 -12.38 32.63
C MET A 261 2.80 -12.70 33.02
N ARG A 262 2.26 -13.82 32.53
CA ARG A 262 0.92 -14.23 32.92
C ARG A 262 0.90 -14.34 34.43
N PRO A 263 0.03 -13.62 35.15
CA PRO A 263 -0.03 -13.71 36.61
C PRO A 263 -0.39 -15.15 37.05
N ASP A 264 -1.13 -15.83 36.16
CA ASP A 264 -1.67 -17.16 36.36
C ASP A 264 -0.78 -18.24 35.75
N TYR A 265 0.30 -18.60 36.45
CA TYR A 265 1.18 -19.71 36.08
C TYR A 265 1.60 -20.55 37.30
N ILE A 266 2.15 -21.73 37.03
CA ILE A 266 2.78 -22.57 38.06
C ILE A 266 4.16 -21.97 38.32
N SER A 267 4.40 -21.38 39.49
CA SER A 267 5.67 -20.70 39.81
C SER A 267 6.73 -21.63 40.37
N GLU A 268 6.31 -22.74 40.96
CA GLU A 268 7.20 -23.77 41.50
C GLU A 268 6.52 -25.14 41.53
N ILE A 269 7.35 -26.17 41.42
CA ILE A 269 6.95 -27.57 41.64
C ILE A 269 7.86 -28.17 42.71
N LYS A 270 7.30 -29.01 43.57
CA LYS A 270 8.06 -29.85 44.50
C LYS A 270 8.09 -31.26 43.97
N LEU A 271 9.28 -31.84 43.90
CA LEU A 271 9.49 -33.18 43.38
C LEU A 271 10.73 -33.79 44.04
N CYS A 272 10.57 -34.97 44.65
CA CYS A 272 11.64 -35.73 45.31
C CYS A 272 12.44 -34.89 46.33
N GLY A 273 11.74 -34.09 47.15
CA GLY A 273 12.36 -33.21 48.15
C GLY A 273 13.00 -31.93 47.59
N ALA A 274 13.06 -31.75 46.27
CA ALA A 274 13.55 -30.52 45.64
C ALA A 274 12.39 -29.58 45.29
N THR A 275 12.63 -28.27 45.45
CA THR A 275 11.73 -27.21 44.95
C THR A 275 12.34 -26.65 43.67
N ILE A 276 11.63 -26.78 42.56
CA ILE A 276 12.08 -26.39 41.23
C ILE A 276 11.28 -25.14 40.82
N PRO A 277 11.93 -23.97 40.67
CA PRO A 277 11.27 -22.78 40.19
C PRO A 277 10.92 -22.91 38.70
N MET A 278 9.79 -22.34 38.33
CA MET A 278 9.26 -22.36 36.96
C MET A 278 9.25 -20.95 36.38
N SER A 279 9.49 -20.85 35.08
CA SER A 279 9.38 -19.62 34.32
C SER A 279 7.91 -19.30 34.00
N PRO A 280 7.47 -18.04 34.09
CA PRO A 280 6.18 -17.60 33.54
C PRO A 280 6.09 -17.66 32.01
N GLY A 281 7.22 -17.86 31.33
CA GLY A 281 7.29 -18.09 29.89
C GLY A 281 7.33 -19.58 29.54
N ILE A 282 8.40 -20.00 28.86
CA ILE A 282 8.59 -21.37 28.41
C ILE A 282 9.33 -22.17 29.48
N ASN A 283 8.78 -23.33 29.83
CA ASN A 283 9.46 -24.37 30.63
C ASN A 283 9.64 -25.62 29.76
N VAL A 284 10.82 -26.22 29.80
CA VAL A 284 11.15 -27.40 29.00
C VAL A 284 11.50 -28.57 29.92
N ILE A 285 10.84 -29.70 29.74
CA ILE A 285 11.12 -30.96 30.47
C ILE A 285 11.92 -31.87 29.55
N ILE A 286 13.17 -32.15 29.89
CA ILE A 286 14.08 -32.99 29.11
C ILE A 286 14.37 -34.28 29.89
N GLY A 287 14.38 -35.41 29.20
CA GLY A 287 14.74 -36.69 29.80
C GLY A 287 14.65 -37.83 28.79
N GLU A 288 15.25 -38.96 29.12
CA GLU A 288 15.29 -40.18 28.29
C GLU A 288 13.91 -40.82 28.08
N ASN A 289 13.83 -41.80 27.18
CA ASN A 289 12.61 -42.54 26.89
C ASN A 289 12.10 -43.27 28.15
N GLY A 290 10.98 -42.79 28.68
CA GLY A 290 10.38 -43.30 29.90
C GLY A 290 9.08 -42.60 30.23
N ILE A 291 8.32 -43.17 31.18
CA ILE A 291 6.98 -42.71 31.55
C ILE A 291 6.99 -41.41 32.39
N GLY A 292 8.14 -41.03 32.96
CA GLY A 292 8.25 -39.92 33.91
C GLY A 292 7.82 -38.56 33.35
N LYS A 293 8.19 -38.24 32.10
CA LYS A 293 7.81 -36.97 31.46
C LYS A 293 6.29 -36.83 31.31
N SER A 294 5.64 -37.85 30.75
CA SER A 294 4.18 -37.89 30.58
C SER A 294 3.44 -37.90 31.93
N SER A 295 4.01 -38.56 32.94
CA SER A 295 3.48 -38.53 34.31
C SER A 295 3.50 -37.13 34.89
N LEU A 296 4.64 -36.45 34.78
CA LEU A 296 4.82 -35.10 35.31
C LEU A 296 3.87 -34.13 34.63
N LEU A 297 3.74 -34.19 33.30
CA LEU A 297 2.76 -33.39 32.56
C LEU A 297 1.32 -33.67 33.01
N THR A 298 0.96 -34.94 33.26
CA THR A 298 -0.36 -35.31 33.78
C THR A 298 -0.59 -34.75 35.17
N LEU A 299 0.42 -34.78 36.04
CA LEU A 299 0.36 -34.21 37.38
C LEU A 299 0.26 -32.68 37.40
N LEU A 300 0.84 -32.00 36.40
CA LEU A 300 0.69 -30.55 36.23
C LEU A 300 -0.72 -30.18 35.74
N ALA A 301 -1.25 -30.95 34.79
CA ALA A 301 -2.56 -30.73 34.17
C ALA A 301 -3.74 -31.12 35.08
N GLU A 302 -3.61 -32.19 35.87
CA GLU A 302 -4.71 -32.78 36.62
C GLU A 302 -4.43 -32.80 38.13
N GLN A 303 -5.31 -32.17 38.91
CA GLN A 303 -5.23 -32.22 40.39
C GLN A 303 -5.42 -33.66 40.92
N SER A 304 -6.29 -34.43 40.25
CA SER A 304 -6.64 -35.81 40.60
C SER A 304 -6.51 -36.74 39.39
N PRO A 305 -5.30 -37.25 39.10
CA PRO A 305 -5.03 -38.06 37.92
C PRO A 305 -5.80 -39.38 37.96
N LYS A 306 -6.34 -39.83 36.82
CA LYS A 306 -7.15 -41.07 36.76
C LYS A 306 -6.30 -42.33 36.87
N GLN A 307 -5.08 -42.32 36.34
CA GLN A 307 -4.24 -43.51 36.21
C GLN A 307 -3.61 -43.88 37.56
N LYS A 308 -3.81 -45.14 37.99
CA LYS A 308 -3.32 -45.65 39.29
C LYS A 308 -1.80 -45.47 39.45
N TRP A 309 -1.04 -45.71 38.39
CA TRP A 309 0.41 -45.60 38.41
C TRP A 309 0.90 -44.14 38.58
N VAL A 310 0.18 -43.16 38.02
CA VAL A 310 0.47 -41.72 38.23
C VAL A 310 0.17 -41.31 39.67
N LYS A 311 -0.91 -41.83 40.27
CA LYS A 311 -1.21 -41.62 41.71
C LYS A 311 -0.10 -42.17 42.61
N THR A 312 0.35 -43.40 42.34
CA THR A 312 1.48 -44.01 43.08
C THR A 312 2.77 -43.20 42.90
N LEU A 313 3.01 -42.68 41.71
CA LEU A 313 4.18 -41.85 41.43
C LEU A 313 4.10 -40.53 42.20
N LYS A 314 2.95 -39.85 42.20
CA LYS A 314 2.68 -38.63 42.99
C LYS A 314 3.05 -38.81 44.46
N SER A 315 2.64 -39.92 45.08
CA SER A 315 2.96 -40.22 46.47
C SER A 315 4.44 -40.52 46.70
N ARG A 316 5.09 -41.26 45.78
CA ARG A 316 6.50 -41.63 45.91
C ARG A 316 7.46 -40.46 45.71
N THR A 317 7.10 -39.53 44.83
CA THR A 317 7.91 -38.37 44.51
C THR A 317 7.50 -37.12 45.29
N GLU A 318 6.53 -37.25 46.20
CA GLU A 318 5.97 -36.14 46.99
C GLU A 318 5.59 -34.93 46.12
N PHE A 319 5.02 -35.20 44.94
CA PHE A 319 4.78 -34.15 43.96
C PHE A 319 3.70 -33.17 44.44
N SER A 320 4.01 -31.88 44.38
CA SER A 320 3.04 -30.80 44.55
C SER A 320 3.43 -29.59 43.71
N CYS A 321 2.47 -28.71 43.45
CA CYS A 321 2.69 -27.43 42.78
C CYS A 321 1.89 -26.34 43.52
N ASN A 322 2.35 -25.11 43.42
CA ASN A 322 1.72 -23.96 44.08
C ASN A 322 0.28 -23.71 43.59
N ARG A 323 -0.03 -24.12 42.36
CA ARG A 323 -1.32 -23.96 41.69
C ARG A 323 -1.47 -24.98 40.56
N HIS A 324 -2.72 -25.32 40.22
CA HIS A 324 -3.05 -25.98 38.96
C HIS A 324 -3.62 -24.97 37.92
N PRO A 325 -3.39 -25.18 36.61
CA PRO A 325 -3.99 -24.37 35.57
C PRO A 325 -5.52 -24.43 35.64
N ASP A 326 -6.19 -23.32 35.33
CA ASP A 326 -7.63 -23.34 35.12
C ASP A 326 -7.95 -24.20 33.89
N LYS A 327 -8.95 -25.09 34.01
CA LYS A 327 -9.38 -25.98 32.93
C LYS A 327 -9.82 -25.20 31.69
N ALA A 328 -10.40 -24.01 31.86
CA ALA A 328 -10.79 -23.17 30.72
C ALA A 328 -9.58 -22.70 29.89
N ASN A 329 -8.42 -22.57 30.52
CA ASN A 329 -7.19 -22.03 29.92
C ASN A 329 -6.11 -23.11 29.68
N LEU A 330 -6.43 -24.38 29.94
CA LEU A 330 -5.51 -25.50 29.80
C LEU A 330 -5.74 -26.23 28.49
N LYS A 331 -4.77 -26.14 27.57
CA LYS A 331 -4.68 -27.03 26.41
C LYS A 331 -3.75 -28.19 26.74
N PHE A 332 -4.32 -29.36 27.02
CA PHE A 332 -3.58 -30.57 27.35
C PHE A 332 -3.88 -31.68 26.34
N VAL A 333 -2.85 -32.17 25.67
CA VAL A 333 -2.93 -33.32 24.76
C VAL A 333 -2.36 -34.53 25.48
N SER A 334 -3.23 -35.47 25.84
CA SER A 334 -2.86 -36.67 26.58
C SER A 334 -2.20 -37.72 25.69
N GLN A 335 -1.50 -38.67 26.31
CA GLN A 335 -0.79 -39.72 25.59
C GLN A 335 -1.76 -40.57 24.75
N GLY A 336 -1.47 -40.69 23.45
CA GLY A 336 -2.30 -41.46 22.50
C GLY A 336 -3.60 -40.77 22.10
N GLN A 337 -3.88 -39.57 22.61
CA GLN A 337 -5.11 -38.82 22.29
C GLN A 337 -5.23 -38.53 20.81
N LEU A 338 -4.19 -37.97 20.19
CA LEU A 338 -4.20 -37.62 18.76
C LEU A 338 -4.48 -38.83 17.86
N GLN A 339 -3.91 -39.99 18.19
CA GLN A 339 -4.16 -41.24 17.47
C GLN A 339 -5.59 -41.74 17.72
N GLY A 340 -6.07 -41.65 18.96
CA GLY A 340 -7.45 -41.98 19.30
C GLY A 340 -8.47 -41.10 18.60
N ASP A 341 -8.22 -39.80 18.53
CA ASP A 341 -9.06 -38.81 17.88
C ASP A 341 -9.07 -39.03 16.36
N TYR A 342 -7.90 -39.31 15.77
CA TYR A 342 -7.82 -39.70 14.36
C TYR A 342 -8.57 -40.99 14.04
N ASN A 343 -8.41 -42.03 14.87
CA ASN A 343 -9.09 -43.31 14.65
C ASN A 343 -10.61 -43.21 14.82
N LYS A 344 -11.11 -42.28 15.65
CA LYS A 344 -12.55 -42.08 15.89
C LYS A 344 -13.19 -41.12 14.88
N ASN A 345 -12.50 -40.03 14.57
CA ASN A 345 -13.06 -38.89 13.85
C ASN A 345 -12.40 -38.67 12.47
N GLY A 346 -11.42 -39.49 12.08
CA GLY A 346 -10.66 -39.36 10.84
C GLY A 346 -9.72 -38.15 10.79
N LYS A 347 -9.59 -37.40 11.89
CA LYS A 347 -8.86 -36.12 11.97
C LYS A 347 -8.05 -36.03 13.26
N VAL A 348 -6.83 -35.49 13.15
CA VAL A 348 -5.87 -35.35 14.27
C VAL A 348 -6.13 -34.09 15.09
N PHE A 349 -6.73 -33.07 14.48
CA PHE A 349 -6.91 -31.74 15.04
C PHE A 349 -8.39 -31.33 14.95
N ASP A 350 -8.79 -30.39 15.80
CA ASP A 350 -10.14 -29.82 15.83
C ASP A 350 -10.41 -29.00 14.56
N ASP A 351 -11.58 -29.17 13.95
CA ASP A 351 -11.99 -28.43 12.74
C ASP A 351 -12.09 -26.93 13.01
N SER A 352 -12.35 -26.50 14.24
CA SER A 352 -12.33 -25.08 14.62
C SER A 352 -10.94 -24.42 14.53
N LEU A 353 -9.87 -25.21 14.40
CA LEU A 353 -8.51 -24.71 14.17
C LEU A 353 -8.23 -24.44 12.68
N PHE A 354 -9.11 -24.90 11.78
CA PHE A 354 -9.00 -24.70 10.34
C PHE A 354 -10.31 -24.08 9.85
N GLU A 355 -10.33 -22.76 9.71
CA GLU A 355 -11.42 -22.10 8.99
C GLU A 355 -11.56 -22.77 7.61
N GLU A 356 -12.76 -23.24 7.28
CA GLU A 356 -13.03 -23.79 5.95
C GLU A 356 -12.75 -22.70 4.93
N VAL A 357 -11.70 -22.91 4.13
CA VAL A 357 -11.35 -21.98 3.05
C VAL A 357 -12.47 -22.04 2.02
N SER A 358 -13.26 -20.96 1.94
CA SER A 358 -14.34 -20.83 0.99
C SER A 358 -13.80 -20.79 -0.44
N ASN A 359 -13.84 -21.94 -1.13
CA ASN A 359 -13.43 -22.07 -2.53
C ASN A 359 -14.51 -21.66 -3.53
N SER A 360 -15.66 -21.17 -3.08
CA SER A 360 -16.80 -20.77 -3.93
C SER A 360 -16.39 -19.81 -5.04
N SER A 361 -15.58 -18.80 -4.74
CA SER A 361 -15.09 -17.83 -5.73
C SER A 361 -14.21 -18.47 -6.80
N PHE A 362 -13.37 -19.45 -6.42
CA PHE A 362 -12.53 -20.20 -7.35
C PHE A 362 -13.36 -21.16 -8.20
N GLU A 363 -14.30 -21.89 -7.58
CA GLU A 363 -15.21 -22.79 -8.29
C GLU A 363 -16.07 -22.04 -9.31
N ASP A 364 -16.59 -20.87 -8.95
CA ASP A 364 -17.36 -20.01 -9.85
C ASP A 364 -16.49 -19.48 -11.00
N ALA A 365 -15.25 -19.08 -10.72
CA ALA A 365 -14.31 -18.66 -11.77
C ALA A 365 -14.01 -19.80 -12.76
N VAL A 366 -13.78 -21.02 -12.27
CA VAL A 366 -13.53 -22.21 -13.12
C VAL A 366 -14.77 -22.59 -13.93
N ARG A 367 -15.97 -22.55 -13.32
CA ARG A 367 -17.24 -22.80 -14.01
C ARG A 367 -17.50 -21.76 -15.10
N ASN A 368 -17.28 -20.49 -14.81
CA ASN A 368 -17.45 -19.40 -15.76
C ASN A 368 -16.50 -19.54 -16.95
N PHE A 369 -15.21 -19.82 -16.68
CA PHE A 369 -14.23 -20.08 -17.73
C PHE A 369 -14.63 -21.28 -18.60
N SER A 370 -15.01 -22.41 -17.98
CA SER A 370 -15.46 -23.61 -18.71
C SER A 370 -16.67 -23.33 -19.59
N SER A 371 -17.65 -22.59 -19.07
CA SER A 371 -18.85 -22.18 -19.82
C SER A 371 -18.49 -21.28 -21.00
N SER A 372 -17.67 -20.25 -20.79
CA SER A 372 -17.21 -19.36 -21.86
C SER A 372 -16.43 -20.11 -22.95
N LEU A 373 -15.56 -21.04 -22.56
CA LEU A 373 -14.80 -21.86 -23.51
C LEU A 373 -15.74 -22.74 -24.35
N LYS A 374 -16.70 -23.42 -23.72
CA LYS A 374 -17.72 -24.23 -24.42
C LYS A 374 -18.53 -23.38 -25.40
N SER A 375 -18.99 -22.21 -24.99
CA SER A 375 -19.73 -21.29 -25.86
C SER A 375 -18.88 -20.84 -27.07
N ARG A 376 -17.59 -20.56 -26.87
CA ARG A 376 -16.68 -20.17 -27.96
C ARG A 376 -16.46 -21.32 -28.95
N ILE A 377 -16.24 -22.54 -28.46
CA ILE A 377 -16.09 -23.73 -29.29
C ILE A 377 -17.36 -23.97 -30.12
N ALA A 378 -18.55 -23.89 -29.49
CA ALA A 378 -19.82 -24.06 -30.19
C ALA A 378 -20.05 -22.98 -31.26
N ALA A 379 -19.70 -21.73 -30.97
CA ALA A 379 -19.77 -20.63 -31.94
C ALA A 379 -18.84 -20.87 -33.15
N ASN A 380 -17.61 -21.33 -32.90
CA ASN A 380 -16.65 -21.65 -33.95
C ASN A 380 -17.12 -22.81 -34.83
N ILE A 381 -17.68 -23.86 -34.24
CA ILE A 381 -18.26 -24.98 -34.98
C ILE A 381 -19.40 -24.48 -35.88
N ASN A 382 -20.33 -23.70 -35.32
CA ASN A 382 -21.47 -23.17 -36.09
C ASN A 382 -21.00 -22.24 -37.24
N ALA A 383 -20.01 -21.39 -36.99
CA ALA A 383 -19.42 -20.55 -38.03
C ALA A 383 -18.79 -21.38 -39.15
N ALA A 384 -18.02 -22.42 -38.81
CA ALA A 384 -17.42 -23.32 -39.77
C ALA A 384 -18.48 -24.08 -40.58
N THR A 385 -19.52 -24.62 -39.92
CA THR A 385 -20.63 -25.30 -40.59
C THR A 385 -21.36 -24.37 -41.58
N LYS A 386 -21.63 -23.12 -41.18
CA LYS A 386 -22.25 -22.12 -42.07
C LYS A 386 -21.34 -21.76 -43.24
N MET A 387 -20.03 -21.61 -43.03
CA MET A 387 -19.07 -21.34 -44.11
C MET A 387 -19.03 -22.50 -45.11
N SER A 388 -19.00 -23.75 -44.65
CA SER A 388 -19.06 -24.91 -45.54
C SER A 388 -20.37 -24.95 -46.32
N ALA A 389 -21.52 -24.68 -45.68
CA ALA A 389 -22.81 -24.64 -46.36
C ALA A 389 -22.88 -23.53 -47.43
N VAL A 390 -22.27 -22.36 -47.19
CA VAL A 390 -22.18 -21.28 -48.18
C VAL A 390 -21.29 -21.68 -49.35
N GLY A 391 -20.19 -22.40 -49.11
CA GLY A 391 -19.31 -22.89 -50.18
C GLY A 391 -19.98 -23.90 -51.12
N GLU A 392 -20.97 -24.65 -50.64
CA GLU A 392 -21.78 -25.59 -51.44
C GLU A 392 -23.02 -24.94 -52.07
N SER A 393 -23.32 -23.68 -51.72
CA SER A 393 -24.49 -22.97 -52.22
C SER A 393 -24.19 -22.29 -53.57
N ALA A 394 -24.80 -22.76 -54.65
CA ALA A 394 -24.72 -22.10 -55.95
C ALA A 394 -25.70 -20.91 -56.00
N LEU A 395 -25.15 -19.69 -56.09
CA LEU A 395 -25.92 -18.47 -56.25
C LEU A 395 -26.42 -18.40 -57.70
N THR A 396 -27.67 -18.83 -57.92
CA THR A 396 -28.26 -18.86 -59.25
C THR A 396 -28.93 -17.51 -59.51
N LEU A 397 -28.31 -16.68 -60.34
CA LEU A 397 -28.92 -15.43 -60.80
C LEU A 397 -30.12 -15.77 -61.69
N GLN A 398 -31.30 -15.26 -61.33
CA GLN A 398 -32.52 -15.38 -62.15
C GLN A 398 -32.72 -14.09 -62.94
N PRO A 399 -32.38 -14.05 -64.24
CA PRO A 399 -32.43 -12.81 -65.04
C PRO A 399 -33.84 -12.21 -65.13
N SER A 400 -34.88 -13.02 -64.91
CA SER A 400 -36.28 -12.57 -64.87
C SER A 400 -36.64 -11.73 -63.64
N LEU A 401 -35.80 -11.75 -62.59
CA LEU A 401 -35.99 -10.99 -61.35
C LEU A 401 -35.13 -9.72 -61.31
N GLU A 402 -34.32 -9.45 -62.33
CA GLU A 402 -33.67 -8.15 -62.53
C GLU A 402 -34.71 -7.12 -63.00
N GLY A 403 -35.60 -6.74 -62.08
CA GLY A 403 -36.41 -5.54 -62.19
C GLY A 403 -35.59 -4.29 -61.97
N THR A 404 -36.14 -3.14 -62.37
CA THR A 404 -35.51 -1.81 -62.34
C THR A 404 -34.74 -1.56 -61.05
N THR A 405 -33.43 -1.37 -61.16
CA THR A 405 -32.56 -1.05 -60.04
C THR A 405 -32.96 0.30 -59.44
N TYR A 406 -33.51 0.30 -58.22
CA TYR A 406 -33.71 1.55 -57.49
C TYR A 406 -32.40 1.93 -56.81
N SER A 407 -31.77 3.01 -57.26
CA SER A 407 -30.72 3.67 -56.48
C SER A 407 -31.37 4.56 -55.43
N PHE A 408 -31.21 4.26 -54.16
CA PHE A 408 -31.56 5.20 -53.10
C PHE A 408 -30.41 6.19 -52.96
N VAL A 409 -30.61 7.43 -53.42
CA VAL A 409 -29.73 8.54 -53.05
C VAL A 409 -30.18 9.01 -51.68
N VAL A 410 -29.38 8.77 -50.65
CA VAL A 410 -29.58 9.41 -49.34
C VAL A 410 -29.14 10.87 -49.50
N SER A 411 -30.08 11.77 -49.76
CA SER A 411 -29.80 13.20 -49.63
C SER A 411 -29.93 13.57 -48.16
N CYS A 412 -28.81 13.87 -47.51
CA CYS A 412 -28.84 14.61 -46.25
C CYS A 412 -29.12 16.08 -46.59
N PRO A 413 -30.25 16.66 -46.13
CA PRO A 413 -30.58 18.06 -46.40
C PRO A 413 -29.68 19.04 -45.64
N GLU A 414 -28.97 18.57 -44.61
CA GLU A 414 -27.96 19.34 -43.89
C GLU A 414 -26.57 19.06 -44.47
N ASP A 415 -25.81 20.12 -44.73
CA ASP A 415 -24.44 20.03 -45.19
C ASP A 415 -23.54 19.48 -44.07
N PHE A 416 -23.49 18.15 -43.94
CA PHE A 416 -22.64 17.45 -42.97
C PHE A 416 -21.14 17.59 -43.30
N THR A 417 -20.78 18.26 -44.40
CA THR A 417 -19.44 18.12 -44.98
C THR A 417 -18.37 18.96 -44.29
N ASN A 418 -18.70 19.99 -43.50
CA ASN A 418 -17.69 20.77 -42.76
C ASN A 418 -18.24 21.47 -41.50
N VAL A 419 -17.96 20.93 -40.31
CA VAL A 419 -18.15 21.68 -39.06
C VAL A 419 -16.94 22.59 -38.85
N THR A 420 -17.06 23.85 -39.29
CA THR A 420 -16.01 24.84 -39.06
C THR A 420 -16.05 25.33 -37.61
N ASN A 421 -15.04 24.97 -36.83
CA ASN A 421 -14.94 25.40 -35.44
C ASN A 421 -14.40 26.83 -35.34
N LYS A 422 -15.32 27.81 -35.21
CA LYS A 422 -15.00 29.25 -35.06
C LYS A 422 -14.11 29.58 -33.85
N TRP A 423 -14.01 28.68 -32.87
CA TRP A 423 -13.21 28.85 -31.67
C TRP A 423 -11.75 28.40 -31.82
N THR A 424 -11.39 27.77 -32.95
CA THR A 424 -10.02 27.28 -33.20
C THR A 424 -8.98 28.39 -33.11
N ALA A 425 -9.17 29.48 -33.87
CA ALA A 425 -8.23 30.61 -33.88
C ALA A 425 -8.19 31.35 -32.53
N PRO A 426 -9.32 31.67 -31.87
CA PRO A 426 -9.32 32.19 -30.51
C PRO A 426 -8.61 31.30 -29.49
N ASN A 427 -8.84 29.98 -29.49
CA ASN A 427 -8.24 29.04 -28.55
C ASN A 427 -6.70 28.98 -28.70
N GLN A 428 -6.21 28.91 -29.93
CA GLN A 428 -4.77 28.95 -30.22
C GLN A 428 -4.14 30.29 -29.82
N SER A 429 -4.83 31.40 -30.13
CA SER A 429 -4.34 32.74 -29.83
C SER A 429 -4.24 32.97 -28.32
N LEU A 430 -5.29 32.62 -27.57
CA LEU A 430 -5.31 32.76 -26.11
C LEU A 430 -4.27 31.87 -25.41
N SER A 431 -4.08 30.64 -25.89
CA SER A 431 -3.02 29.74 -25.41
C SER A 431 -1.63 30.35 -25.65
N THR A 432 -1.41 30.94 -26.83
CA THR A 432 -0.13 31.60 -27.17
C THR A 432 0.12 32.83 -26.29
N ILE A 433 -0.91 33.66 -26.06
CA ILE A 433 -0.80 34.84 -25.20
C ILE A 433 -0.50 34.42 -23.76
N THR A 434 -1.20 33.40 -23.24
CA THR A 434 -0.97 32.87 -21.89
C THR A 434 0.47 32.39 -21.73
N THR A 435 0.99 31.65 -22.71
CA THR A 435 2.38 31.17 -22.72
C THR A 435 3.40 32.32 -22.73
N LYS A 436 3.12 33.39 -23.48
CA LYS A 436 3.98 34.59 -23.50
C LYS A 436 3.97 35.32 -22.16
N ILE A 437 2.80 35.47 -21.53
CA ILE A 437 2.69 36.08 -20.19
C ILE A 437 3.45 35.24 -19.17
N ASP A 438 3.32 33.91 -19.22
CA ASP A 438 4.09 33.00 -18.35
C ASP A 438 5.60 33.13 -18.54
N THR A 439 6.04 33.33 -19.78
CA THR A 439 7.45 33.57 -20.09
C THR A 439 7.95 34.87 -19.46
N GLU A 440 7.16 35.93 -19.52
CA GLU A 440 7.52 37.22 -18.93
C GLU A 440 7.50 37.17 -17.39
N ILE A 441 6.51 36.52 -16.77
CA ILE A 441 6.48 36.27 -15.32
C ILE A 441 7.73 35.48 -14.89
N GLY A 442 8.15 34.48 -15.68
CA GLY A 442 9.31 33.64 -15.42
C GLY A 442 10.66 34.37 -15.48
N ARG A 443 10.74 35.57 -16.06
CA ARG A 443 11.96 36.41 -16.04
C ARG A 443 12.23 37.00 -14.64
N GLY A 444 11.20 37.09 -13.81
CA GLY A 444 11.29 37.45 -12.39
C GLY A 444 11.91 38.82 -12.13
N SER A 445 12.48 38.98 -10.93
CA SER A 445 12.98 40.24 -10.37
C SER A 445 14.16 40.87 -11.13
N ASN A 446 14.70 40.17 -12.12
CA ASN A 446 15.80 40.66 -12.96
C ASN A 446 15.33 41.71 -13.98
N TYR A 447 14.03 41.74 -14.30
CA TYR A 447 13.45 42.61 -15.33
C TYR A 447 12.20 43.36 -14.86
N TYR A 448 11.51 42.87 -13.83
CA TYR A 448 10.26 43.43 -13.32
C TYR A 448 10.32 43.61 -11.81
N THR A 449 9.67 44.66 -11.31
CA THR A 449 9.39 44.85 -9.89
C THR A 449 8.30 43.88 -9.40
N ASP A 450 8.22 43.67 -8.08
CA ASP A 450 7.21 42.77 -7.51
C ASP A 450 5.77 43.21 -7.83
N GLU A 451 5.50 44.53 -7.91
CA GLU A 451 4.20 45.05 -8.33
C GLU A 451 3.91 44.80 -9.81
N GLU A 452 4.90 44.93 -10.70
CA GLU A 452 4.74 44.60 -12.13
C GLU A 452 4.49 43.10 -12.32
N ILE A 453 5.15 42.23 -11.55
CA ILE A 453 4.90 40.79 -11.56
C ILE A 453 3.47 40.48 -11.09
N LYS A 454 2.98 41.14 -10.04
CA LYS A 454 1.58 41.01 -9.59
C LYS A 454 0.59 41.43 -10.68
N HIS A 455 0.86 42.53 -11.40
CA HIS A 455 0.03 42.95 -12.53
C HIS A 455 0.02 41.93 -13.66
N LEU A 456 1.16 41.31 -13.99
CA LEU A 456 1.23 40.25 -14.99
C LEU A 456 0.46 38.99 -14.55
N GLN A 457 0.54 38.62 -13.25
CA GLN A 457 -0.22 37.51 -12.68
C GLN A 457 -1.73 37.76 -12.72
N GLU A 458 -2.18 38.98 -12.41
CA GLU A 458 -3.60 39.32 -12.49
C GLU A 458 -4.08 39.33 -13.95
N ALA A 459 -3.28 39.85 -14.89
CA ALA A 459 -3.59 39.79 -16.32
C ALA A 459 -3.73 38.34 -16.81
N LYS A 460 -2.85 37.44 -16.36
CA LYS A 460 -2.95 35.99 -16.61
C LYS A 460 -4.27 35.43 -16.06
N ARG A 461 -4.60 35.74 -14.81
CA ARG A 461 -5.84 35.24 -14.17
C ARG A 461 -7.09 35.63 -14.94
N GLN A 462 -7.17 36.88 -15.40
CA GLN A 462 -8.30 37.35 -16.23
C GLN A 462 -8.35 36.64 -17.59
N LEU A 463 -7.18 36.40 -18.20
CA LEU A 463 -7.07 35.68 -19.47
C LEU A 463 -7.48 34.21 -19.35
N GLU A 464 -7.16 33.55 -18.23
CA GLU A 464 -7.52 32.15 -17.97
C GLU A 464 -9.05 31.96 -17.88
N ILE A 465 -9.78 32.92 -17.30
CA ILE A 465 -11.26 32.89 -17.25
C ILE A 465 -11.84 32.86 -18.67
N VAL A 466 -11.35 33.73 -19.55
CA VAL A 466 -11.80 33.80 -20.95
C VAL A 466 -11.37 32.55 -21.72
N SER A 467 -10.14 32.08 -21.48
CA SER A 467 -9.57 30.90 -22.13
C SER A 467 -10.33 29.63 -21.80
N SER A 468 -10.76 29.46 -20.55
CA SER A 468 -11.59 28.32 -20.13
C SER A 468 -12.90 28.28 -20.92
N ARG A 469 -13.63 29.41 -20.97
CA ARG A 469 -14.90 29.48 -21.72
C ARG A 469 -14.72 29.19 -23.21
N VAL A 470 -13.67 29.74 -23.83
CA VAL A 470 -13.36 29.51 -25.25
C VAL A 470 -12.99 28.05 -25.50
N LYS A 471 -12.26 27.42 -24.57
CA LYS A 471 -11.90 26.01 -24.64
C LYS A 471 -13.12 25.11 -24.54
N ASP A 472 -14.04 25.37 -23.61
CA ASP A 472 -15.29 24.61 -23.47
C ASP A 472 -16.11 24.68 -24.76
N SER A 473 -16.27 25.88 -25.33
CA SER A 473 -16.97 26.06 -26.61
C SER A 473 -16.23 25.46 -27.80
N PHE A 474 -14.89 25.40 -27.76
CA PHE A 474 -14.08 24.71 -28.77
C PHE A 474 -14.33 23.20 -28.72
N GLU A 475 -14.31 22.60 -27.52
CA GLU A 475 -14.50 21.16 -27.32
C GLU A 475 -15.90 20.71 -27.74
N GLU A 476 -16.94 21.49 -27.40
CA GLU A 476 -18.33 21.20 -27.78
C GLU A 476 -18.48 21.06 -29.31
N VAL A 477 -18.00 22.05 -30.07
CA VAL A 477 -18.08 22.04 -31.54
C VAL A 477 -17.20 20.94 -32.14
N ASN A 478 -16.07 20.61 -31.53
CA ASN A 478 -15.19 19.55 -32.00
C ASN A 478 -15.79 18.15 -31.76
N SER A 479 -16.47 17.95 -30.62
CA SER A 479 -17.23 16.75 -30.33
C SER A 479 -18.39 16.56 -31.31
N GLU A 480 -19.11 17.63 -31.65
CA GLU A 480 -20.14 17.59 -32.70
C GLU A 480 -19.55 17.18 -34.05
N ALA A 481 -18.41 17.77 -34.44
CA ALA A 481 -17.71 17.43 -35.68
C ALA A 481 -17.30 15.95 -35.74
N LEU A 482 -16.80 15.40 -34.63
CA LEU A 482 -16.42 13.99 -34.53
C LEU A 482 -17.63 13.06 -34.71
N VAL A 483 -18.74 13.35 -34.03
CA VAL A 483 -19.98 12.56 -34.16
C VAL A 483 -20.50 12.61 -35.59
N LYS A 484 -20.53 13.80 -36.21
CA LYS A 484 -20.90 13.98 -37.62
C LYS A 484 -19.98 13.18 -38.55
N GLY A 485 -18.67 13.17 -38.30
CA GLY A 485 -17.71 12.37 -39.07
C GLY A 485 -17.93 10.86 -38.97
N VAL A 486 -18.29 10.34 -37.80
CA VAL A 486 -18.64 8.92 -37.61
C VAL A 486 -19.90 8.54 -38.39
N ILE A 487 -20.91 9.41 -38.38
CA ILE A 487 -22.15 9.23 -39.12
C ILE A 487 -21.86 9.21 -40.63
N ILE A 488 -21.07 10.18 -41.13
CA ILE A 488 -20.66 10.22 -42.55
C ILE A 488 -19.92 8.95 -42.94
N ASN A 489 -18.89 8.54 -42.20
CA ASN A 489 -18.14 7.32 -42.51
C ASN A 489 -19.04 6.08 -42.56
N SER A 490 -20.02 5.99 -41.66
CA SER A 490 -20.98 4.88 -41.62
C SER A 490 -21.93 4.88 -42.83
N ILE A 491 -22.29 6.07 -43.34
CA ILE A 491 -23.10 6.23 -44.55
C ILE A 491 -22.25 5.94 -45.79
N THR A 492 -21.05 6.51 -45.91
CA THR A 492 -20.14 6.35 -47.06
C THR A 492 -19.74 4.89 -47.27
N VAL A 493 -19.40 4.17 -46.19
CA VAL A 493 -19.06 2.73 -46.23
C VAL A 493 -20.23 1.89 -46.73
N LYS A 494 -21.48 2.30 -46.47
CA LYS A 494 -22.67 1.62 -46.97
C LYS A 494 -23.02 1.99 -48.41
N THR A 495 -22.65 3.18 -48.88
CA THR A 495 -22.92 3.63 -50.26
C THR A 495 -21.85 3.24 -51.28
N HIS A 496 -20.63 2.87 -50.87
CA HIS A 496 -19.53 2.52 -51.80
C HIS A 496 -19.21 1.02 -51.84
N GLY A 497 -20.09 0.17 -51.29
CA GLY A 497 -20.06 -1.29 -51.52
C GLY A 497 -20.56 -1.72 -52.90
N GLY A 498 -20.59 -0.81 -53.89
CA GLY A 498 -21.00 -1.05 -55.26
C GLY A 498 -19.85 -0.75 -56.22
N CYS A 499 -19.52 -1.74 -57.04
CA CYS A 499 -18.47 -1.76 -58.07
C CYS A 499 -18.21 -0.44 -58.79
N SER A 500 -16.93 -0.06 -58.87
CA SER A 500 -16.41 0.53 -60.10
C SER A 500 -14.93 0.20 -60.27
N ASN A 501 -14.67 -0.49 -61.38
CA ASN A 501 -13.41 -0.76 -62.07
C ASN A 501 -12.74 -2.11 -61.81
N GLU A 502 -12.87 -2.93 -62.86
CA GLU A 502 -12.12 -4.15 -63.13
C GLU A 502 -10.61 -3.90 -63.15
N THR A 503 -9.86 -4.98 -62.91
CA THR A 503 -8.39 -5.11 -63.00
C THR A 503 -7.58 -4.47 -61.86
N ASP A 504 -7.58 -5.11 -60.69
CA ASP A 504 -6.35 -5.77 -60.22
C ASP A 504 -6.57 -6.63 -58.96
N TYR A 505 -6.07 -7.86 -59.06
CA TYR A 505 -6.03 -8.89 -58.04
C TYR A 505 -5.12 -8.51 -56.87
N PHE A 506 -5.51 -8.89 -55.64
CA PHE A 506 -4.68 -9.08 -54.45
C PHE A 506 -3.80 -7.91 -53.95
N LYS A 507 -4.25 -7.28 -52.86
CA LYS A 507 -3.48 -7.13 -51.59
C LYS A 507 -4.24 -6.19 -50.64
N CYS A 508 -4.98 -6.77 -49.69
CA CYS A 508 -5.07 -6.20 -48.35
C CYS A 508 -5.32 -7.36 -47.37
N ILE A 509 -4.19 -7.91 -46.95
CA ILE A 509 -4.05 -8.78 -45.79
C ILE A 509 -4.47 -7.96 -44.57
N TRP A 510 -5.56 -8.34 -43.91
CA TRP A 510 -5.78 -8.02 -42.51
C TRP A 510 -5.31 -9.23 -41.69
N HIS A 511 -4.04 -9.20 -41.30
CA HIS A 511 -3.52 -10.02 -40.21
C HIS A 511 -3.85 -9.32 -38.90
N PRO A 512 -4.64 -9.93 -37.99
CA PRO A 512 -4.53 -9.65 -36.58
C PRO A 512 -3.27 -10.37 -36.07
N HIS A 513 -2.22 -9.61 -35.76
CA HIS A 513 -1.15 -10.11 -34.92
C HIS A 513 -1.70 -10.37 -33.51
N ILE A 514 -2.04 -11.64 -33.26
CA ILE A 514 -1.94 -12.26 -31.95
C ILE A 514 -0.58 -12.95 -31.92
N ARG A 515 0.33 -12.44 -31.08
CA ARG A 515 1.39 -13.24 -30.44
C ARG A 515 1.29 -12.98 -28.94
N ALA A 516 0.76 -13.98 -28.24
CA ALA A 516 1.30 -14.45 -26.97
C ALA A 516 2.62 -15.19 -27.33
N ASP A 517 3.75 -14.94 -26.67
CA ASP A 517 4.08 -15.42 -25.32
C ASP A 517 2.97 -15.47 -24.27
#